data_AF-A0A399DY30-F1
#
_entry.id   AF-A0A399DY30-F1
#
_cell.length_a   1.000
_cell.length_b   1.000
_cell.length_c   1.000
_cell.angle_alpha   90.00
_cell.angle_beta   90.00
_cell.angle_gamma   90.00
#
_symmetry.space_group_name_H-M   'P 1'
#
loop_
_entity.id
_entity.type
_entity.pdbx_description
1 polymer ?
#
loop_
_entity_poly.entity_id
_entity_poly.type
_entity_poly.pdbx_seq_one_letter_code
_entity_poly.pdbx_strand_id
1 'polypeptide(L)' 'MKILLDMNLTPRWVGFLRERGHQAVRWSEVGLASANDLEVLRFAATQGYLLLTHDLDFGDLLAYTQAW' A
#
# COMPACT_ATOMS: atom_id res chain seq x y z
N MET A 1 -6.32 -0.87 12.17
CA MET A 1 -6.27 -0.18 10.86
C MET A 1 -6.09 -1.20 9.75
N LYS A 2 -6.55 -0.90 8.53
CA LYS A 2 -6.27 -1.68 7.32
C LYS A 2 -5.06 -1.04 6.63
N ILE A 3 -3.97 -1.78 6.46
CA ILE A 3 -2.71 -1.29 5.88
C ILE A 3 -2.35 -2.13 4.66
N LEU A 4 -2.20 -1.47 3.51
CA LEU A 4 -1.68 -2.07 2.30
C LEU A 4 -0.21 -1.70 2.20
N LEU A 5 0.66 -2.70 2.13
CA LEU A 5 2.09 -2.50 1.99
C LEU A 5 2.45 -2.56 0.52
N ASP A 6 3.19 -1.56 0.08
CA ASP A 6 3.78 -1.51 -1.25
C ASP A 6 4.83 -2.63 -1.44
N MET A 7 5.13 -2.95 -2.70
CA MET A 7 6.11 -3.95 -3.09
C MET A 7 7.55 -3.54 -2.82
N ASN A 8 7.85 -2.26 -2.61
CA ASN A 8 9.18 -1.82 -2.17
C ASN A 8 9.48 -2.17 -0.69
N LEU A 9 8.48 -2.55 0.11
CA LEU A 9 8.64 -2.96 1.51
C LEU A 9 8.85 -4.47 1.66
N THR A 10 9.73 -4.88 2.58
CA THR A 10 9.92 -6.31 2.93
C THR A 10 8.65 -6.95 3.50
N PRO A 11 8.34 -8.24 3.20
CA PRO A 11 7.15 -8.91 3.76
C PRO A 11 7.14 -8.99 5.29
N ARG A 12 8.30 -8.85 5.95
CA ARG A 12 8.42 -8.87 7.41
C ARG A 12 7.53 -7.83 8.09
N TRP A 13 7.27 -6.70 7.43
CA TRP A 13 6.36 -5.67 7.94
C TRP A 13 4.92 -6.16 8.08
N VAL A 14 4.45 -7.07 7.23
CA VAL A 14 3.10 -7.65 7.33
C VAL A 14 2.94 -8.36 8.68
N GLY A 15 3.91 -9.22 9.04
CA GLY A 15 3.93 -9.89 10.34
C GLY A 15 3.99 -8.91 11.50
N PHE A 16 4.94 -7.97 11.46
CA PHE A 16 5.12 -6.94 12.49
C PHE A 16 3.84 -6.12 12.78
N LEU A 17 3.10 -5.74 11.72
CA LEU A 17 1.87 -4.96 11.83
C LEU A 17 0.69 -5.82 12.31
N ARG A 18 0.58 -7.07 11.82
CA ARG A 18 -0.44 -8.03 12.28
C ARG A 18 -0.29 -8.36 13.76
N GLU A 19 0.93 -8.57 14.24
CA GLU A 19 1.25 -8.78 15.67
C GLU A 19 0.80 -7.61 16.56
N ARG A 20 0.66 -6.40 15.99
CA ARG A 20 0.19 -5.19 16.67
C ARG A 20 -1.30 -4.92 16.47
N GLY A 21 -2.06 -5.90 15.98
CA GLY A 21 -3.51 -5.81 15.82
C GLY A 21 -3.95 -5.03 14.59
N HIS A 22 -3.10 -4.87 13.58
CA HIS A 22 -3.49 -4.26 12.31
C HIS A 22 -3.82 -5.32 11.26
N GLN A 23 -4.80 -5.03 10.40
CA GLN A 23 -5.05 -5.82 9.20
C GLN A 23 -4.07 -5.37 8.13
N ALA A 24 -2.94 -6.06 8.01
CA ALA A 24 -1.90 -5.75 7.04
C ALA A 24 -1.86 -6.80 5.92
N VAL A 25 -1.73 -6.35 4.67
CA VAL A 25 -1.46 -7.20 3.49
C VAL A 25 -0.44 -6.49 2.61
N ARG A 26 0.44 -7.23 1.95
CA ARG A 26 1.32 -6.69 0.91
C ARG A 26 0.63 -6.78 -0.45
N TRP A 27 0.90 -5.84 -1.35
CA TRP A 27 0.31 -5.82 -2.70
C TRP A 27 0.42 -7.16 -3.44
N SER A 28 1.56 -7.85 -3.32
CA SER A 28 1.78 -9.17 -3.92
C SER A 28 0.83 -10.28 -3.43
N GLU A 29 0.12 -10.09 -2.32
CA GLU A 29 -0.89 -11.03 -1.82
C GLU A 29 -2.27 -10.79 -2.45
N VAL A 30 -2.53 -9.61 -3.01
CA VAL A 30 -3.88 -9.15 -3.41
C VAL A 30 -3.96 -8.60 -4.83
N GLY A 31 -2.83 -8.46 -5.53
CA GLY A 31 -2.75 -7.87 -6.87
C GLY A 31 -1.57 -8.38 -7.69
N LEU A 32 -1.50 -7.91 -8.93
CA LEU A 32 -0.44 -8.28 -9.88
C LEU A 32 0.82 -7.45 -9.62
N ALA A 33 1.99 -8.09 -9.70
CA ALA A 33 3.28 -7.41 -9.54
C ALA A 33 3.55 -6.34 -10.63
N SER A 34 2.84 -6.40 -11.75
CA SER A 34 2.91 -5.44 -12.86
C SER A 34 1.95 -4.25 -12.73
N ALA A 35 1.16 -4.19 -11.65
CA ALA A 35 0.23 -3.09 -11.46
C ALA A 35 0.99 -1.77 -11.27
N ASN A 36 0.47 -0.70 -11.87
CA ASN A 36 1.01 0.64 -11.64
C ASN A 36 0.50 1.24 -10.33
N ASP A 37 1.15 2.31 -9.89
CA ASP A 37 0.83 3.04 -8.67
C ASP A 37 -0.64 3.44 -8.55
N LEU A 38 -1.26 3.86 -9.65
CA LEU A 38 -2.65 4.29 -9.66
C LEU A 38 -3.61 3.11 -9.43
N GLU A 39 -3.28 1.90 -9.89
CA GLU A 39 -4.04 0.68 -9.57
C GLU A 39 -3.91 0.32 -8.10
N VAL A 40 -2.70 0.38 -7.53
CA VAL A 40 -2.45 0.13 -6.11
C VAL A 40 -3.21 1.13 -5.24
N LEU A 41 -3.13 2.42 -5.57
CA LEU A 41 -3.83 3.50 -4.88
C LEU A 41 -5.35 3.35 -4.96
N ARG A 42 -5.91 3.05 -6.15
CA ARG A 42 -7.35 2.80 -6.30
C ARG A 42 -7.80 1.60 -5.49
N PHE A 43 -7.03 0.52 -5.46
CA PHE A 43 -7.36 -0.63 -4.62
C PHE A 43 -7.35 -0.22 -3.14
N ALA A 44 -6.32 0.49 -2.68
CA ALA A 44 -6.25 0.94 -1.30
C ALA A 44 -7.46 1.82 -0.93
N ALA A 45 -7.78 2.82 -1.75
CA ALA A 45 -8.90 3.74 -1.52
C ALA A 45 -10.25 3.02 -1.52
N THR A 46 -10.53 2.19 -2.53
CA THR A 46 -11.82 1.48 -2.66
C THR A 46 -12.05 0.48 -1.53
N GLN A 47 -10.98 -0.12 -1.02
CA GLN A 47 -11.04 -1.12 0.05
C GLN A 47 -10.81 -0.53 1.46
N GLY A 48 -10.58 0.78 1.57
CA GLY A 48 -10.33 1.48 2.83
C GLY A 48 -9.01 1.11 3.52
N TYR A 49 -7.95 0.80 2.75
CA TYR A 49 -6.60 0.63 3.25
C TYR A 49 -5.83 1.95 3.26
N LEU A 50 -4.96 2.11 4.25
CA LEU A 50 -3.85 3.06 4.23
C LEU A 50 -2.70 2.44 3.43
N LEU A 51 -2.22 3.12 2.39
CA LEU A 51 -1.02 2.70 1.67
C LEU A 51 0.23 3.08 2.47
N LEU A 52 1.08 2.09 2.74
CA LEU A 52 2.41 2.28 3.31
C LEU A 52 3.44 1.96 2.22
N THR A 53 4.26 2.94 1.88
CA THR A 53 5.26 2.85 0.81
C THR A 53 6.56 3.54 1.21
N HIS A 54 7.69 3.07 0.66
CA HIS A 54 9.01 3.70 0.73
C HIS A 54 9.46 4.25 -0.64
N ASP A 55 8.53 4.46 -1.58
CA ASP A 55 8.91 4.87 -2.92
C ASP A 55 9.45 6.30 -2.92
N LEU A 56 10.49 6.54 -3.70
CA LEU A 56 11.10 7.87 -3.82
C LEU A 56 10.21 8.78 -4.67
N ASP A 57 9.40 8.19 -5.54
CA ASP A 57 8.45 8.90 -6.41
C ASP A 57 7.12 9.19 -5.69
N PHE A 58 7.12 9.27 -4.35
CA PHE A 58 5.95 9.61 -3.52
C PHE A 58 5.25 10.92 -3.93
N GLY A 59 5.99 11.86 -4.53
CA GLY A 59 5.40 13.10 -5.08
C GLY A 59 4.37 12.82 -6.17
N ASP A 60 4.63 11.84 -7.04
CA ASP A 60 3.70 11.42 -8.09
C ASP A 60 2.49 10.70 -7.48
N LEU A 61 2.71 9.88 -6.44
CA LEU A 61 1.63 9.25 -5.66
C LEU A 61 0.69 10.29 -5.04
N LEU A 62 1.24 11.37 -4.47
CA LEU A 62 0.45 12.43 -3.87
C LEU A 62 -0.37 13.18 -4.93
N ALA A 63 0.22 13.47 -6.09
CA ALA A 63 -0.49 14.11 -7.21
C ALA A 63 -1.72 13.30 -7.66
N TYR A 64 -1.66 11.97 -7.59
CA TYR A 64 -2.81 11.10 -7.89
C TYR A 64 -3.95 11.18 -6.87
N THR A 65 -3.69 11.62 -5.64
CA THR A 65 -4.71 11.67 -4.58
C THR A 65 -5.57 12.95 -4.60
N GLN A 66 -5.24 13.94 -5.45
CA GLN A 66 -5.85 15.28 -5.43
C GLN A 66 -5.87 15.94 -4.04
N ALA A 67 -4.99 15.52 -3.13
CA ALA A 67 -4.80 16.17 -1.84
C ALA A 67 -4.02 17.47 -2.05
N TRP A 68 -4.74 18.60 -2.00
CA TRP A 68 -4.16 19.94 -1.90
C TRP A 68 -4.13 20.39 -0.44
#